data_AF-A0A512C126-F1
#
_entry.id   AF-A0A512C126-F1
#
_cell.length_a   1.000
_cell.length_b   1.000
_cell.length_c   1.000
_cell.angle_alpha   90.00
_cell.angle_beta   90.00
_cell.angle_gamma   90.00
#
_symmetry.space_group_name_H-M   'P 1'
#
loop_
_entity.id
_entity.type
_entity.pdbx_description
1 polymer ?
#
loop_
_entity_poly.entity_id
_entity_poly.type
_entity_poly.pdbx_seq_one_letter_code
_entity_poly.pdbx_strand_id
1 'polypeptide(L)'
;MLAAVSPTYAISYILNTDLSTTLAALAAVFLAVTGGEALYADMGHFGRAPIQSAWFLIVMPGLMLNYFGQGALLLTDPGAAENPFYHLAPDWAHYPMVALATMATVIASQVVITGSFSLTQQAIQLGLLPRLRVVHTSSQERGQIYVPFVNWALAALTLGAVIGFGTASRLAGAYGLAVAIDMVITTVLATYVALHWGHKPVLVYLLNGSLLLVDLVFLAANTTKLFEGGWFPLLIALVGAFMMLTWRRGQQLVQKARTHLRMAPKEFLEQLEANPRSAFRASQWLCRPPRAASQEPCCTTSSTTGCCTKRYSWCPWWFWMCRRWRTRTVYIWCLSALVSSA
;
A
#
# COMPACT_ATOMS: atom_id res chain seq x y z
N MET A 1 17.47 29.07 -10.49
CA MET A 1 17.06 27.96 -9.60
C MET A 1 16.41 28.44 -8.30
N LEU A 2 17.00 29.36 -7.50
CA LEU A 2 16.32 29.85 -6.29
C LEU A 2 14.97 30.55 -6.55
N ALA A 3 14.81 31.20 -7.70
CA ALA A 3 13.52 31.80 -8.08
C ALA A 3 12.39 30.77 -8.28
N ALA A 4 12.71 29.52 -8.65
CA ALA A 4 11.72 28.46 -8.87
C ALA A 4 11.05 27.96 -7.59
N VAL A 5 11.67 28.22 -6.43
CA VAL A 5 11.11 27.87 -5.11
C VAL A 5 10.04 28.89 -4.67
N SER A 6 9.98 30.06 -5.32
CA SER A 6 9.01 31.10 -4.95
C SER A 6 7.59 30.68 -5.35
N PRO A 7 6.63 30.65 -4.41
CA PRO A 7 5.23 30.33 -4.70
C PRO A 7 4.55 31.40 -5.57
N THR A 8 5.17 32.58 -5.71
CA THR A 8 4.65 33.68 -6.52
C THR A 8 4.41 33.28 -7.98
N TYR A 9 5.27 32.43 -8.56
CA TYR A 9 5.09 31.97 -9.94
C TYR A 9 3.86 31.08 -10.09
N ALA A 10 3.66 30.13 -9.17
CA ALA A 10 2.48 29.28 -9.16
C ALA A 10 1.20 30.09 -8.97
N ILE A 11 1.19 31.04 -8.03
CA ILE A 11 0.04 31.93 -7.80
C ILE A 11 -0.22 32.79 -9.04
N SER A 12 0.80 33.39 -9.64
CA SER A 12 0.64 34.20 -10.85
C SER A 12 0.13 33.37 -12.03
N TYR A 13 0.55 32.11 -12.16
CA TYR A 13 0.06 31.21 -13.20
C TYR A 13 -1.43 30.91 -13.01
N ILE A 14 -1.84 30.60 -11.78
CA ILE A 14 -3.26 30.34 -11.44
C ILE A 14 -4.13 31.58 -11.69
N LEU A 15 -3.63 32.79 -11.41
CA LEU A 15 -4.41 34.03 -11.56
C LEU A 15 -4.49 34.56 -12.99
N ASN A 16 -3.50 34.27 -13.84
CA ASN A 16 -3.40 34.83 -15.20
C ASN A 16 -3.79 33.84 -16.31
N THR A 17 -4.08 32.57 -15.98
CA THR A 17 -4.40 31.52 -16.96
C THR A 17 -5.85 31.09 -16.81
N ASP A 18 -6.47 30.64 -17.90
CA ASP A 18 -7.83 30.09 -17.87
C ASP A 18 -7.97 28.96 -16.85
N LEU A 19 -9.17 28.82 -16.29
CA LEU A 19 -9.45 27.83 -15.26
C LEU A 19 -9.21 26.39 -15.78
N SER A 20 -9.55 26.11 -17.04
CA SER A 20 -9.40 24.77 -17.64
C SER A 20 -7.95 24.33 -17.76
N THR A 21 -7.07 25.19 -18.25
CA THR A 21 -5.63 24.94 -18.39
C THR A 21 -4.93 24.88 -17.03
N THR A 22 -5.38 25.70 -16.08
CA THR A 22 -4.91 25.63 -14.69
C THR A 22 -5.26 24.31 -14.03
N LEU A 23 -6.50 23.84 -14.17
CA LEU A 23 -6.93 22.55 -13.63
C LEU A 23 -6.20 21.38 -14.31
N ALA A 24 -5.97 21.44 -15.63
CA ALA A 24 -5.19 20.42 -16.34
C ALA A 24 -3.74 20.36 -15.84
N ALA A 25 -3.10 21.52 -15.62
CA ALA A 25 -1.76 21.60 -15.07
C ALA A 25 -1.69 21.07 -13.63
N LEU A 26 -2.66 21.44 -12.77
CA LEU A 26 -2.76 20.92 -11.40
C LEU A 26 -2.96 19.41 -11.37
N ALA A 27 -3.78 18.86 -12.27
CA ALA A 27 -3.96 17.42 -12.41
C ALA A 27 -2.67 16.72 -12.86
N ALA A 28 -1.85 17.35 -13.70
CA ALA A 28 -0.55 16.80 -14.10
C ALA A 28 0.48 16.85 -12.96
N VAL A 29 0.55 17.98 -12.24
CA VAL A 29 1.44 18.16 -11.09
C VAL A 29 1.08 17.20 -9.94
N PHE A 30 -0.20 16.89 -9.76
CA PHE A 30 -0.66 15.93 -8.75
C PHE A 30 0.04 14.58 -8.89
N LEU A 31 0.25 14.08 -10.12
CA LEU A 31 0.95 12.82 -10.37
C LEU A 31 2.41 12.80 -9.92
N ALA A 32 3.04 13.96 -9.66
CA ALA A 32 4.39 14.03 -9.10
C ALA A 32 4.40 13.82 -7.57
N VAL A 33 3.26 14.01 -6.91
CA VAL A 33 3.10 13.89 -5.44
C VAL A 33 2.54 12.52 -5.05
N THR A 34 1.94 11.79 -5.99
CA THR A 34 1.45 10.43 -5.77
C THR A 34 2.60 9.45 -5.49
N GLY A 35 2.32 8.40 -4.71
CA GLY A 35 3.28 7.37 -4.28
C GLY A 35 3.60 7.41 -2.78
N GLY A 36 3.23 8.48 -2.08
CA GLY A 36 3.31 8.55 -0.62
C GLY A 36 2.40 7.52 0.06
N GLU A 37 1.22 7.28 -0.50
CA GLU A 37 0.23 6.30 -0.03
C GLU A 37 0.77 4.86 -0.01
N ALA A 38 1.60 4.49 -0.99
CA ALA A 38 2.26 3.18 -1.02
C ALA A 38 3.27 3.05 0.13
N LEU A 39 3.98 4.13 0.46
CA LEU A 39 4.92 4.18 1.57
C LEU A 39 4.21 4.00 2.93
N TYR A 40 2.97 4.49 3.06
CA TYR A 40 2.12 4.24 4.24
C TYR A 40 1.74 2.77 4.37
N ALA A 41 1.42 2.09 3.25
CA ALA A 41 1.08 0.66 3.27
C ALA A 41 2.24 -0.21 3.77
N ASP A 42 3.49 0.20 3.50
CA ASP A 42 4.69 -0.54 3.89
C ASP A 42 5.23 -0.21 5.29
N MET A 43 4.61 0.72 6.01
CA MET A 43 5.00 1.01 7.40
C MET A 43 4.90 -0.21 8.32
N GLY A 44 4.02 -1.17 8.00
CA GLY A 44 3.91 -2.44 8.72
C GLY A 44 5.17 -3.32 8.65
N HIS A 45 6.03 -3.11 7.65
CA HIS A 45 7.22 -3.92 7.42
C HIS A 45 8.52 -3.24 7.88
N PHE A 46 8.70 -1.95 7.55
CA PHE A 46 9.95 -1.21 7.79
C PHE A 46 9.90 -0.30 9.02
N GLY A 47 8.70 0.07 9.48
CA GLY A 47 8.50 1.04 10.55
C GLY A 47 8.73 2.50 10.11
N ARG A 48 8.33 3.45 10.98
CA ARG A 48 8.27 4.88 10.65
C ARG A 48 9.63 5.55 10.40
N ALA A 49 10.65 5.23 11.20
CA ALA A 49 11.89 6.00 11.23
C ALA A 49 12.77 5.79 9.98
N PRO A 50 12.97 4.54 9.49
CA PRO A 50 13.71 4.31 8.25
C PRO A 50 13.03 4.99 7.06
N ILE A 51 11.71 4.88 6.98
CA ILE A 51 10.88 5.49 5.92
C ILE A 51 11.05 7.01 5.89
N GLN A 52 10.90 7.69 7.03
CA GLN A 52 11.05 9.14 7.09
C GLN A 52 12.48 9.58 6.74
N SER A 53 13.50 8.87 7.24
CA SER A 53 14.88 9.19 6.93
C SER A 53 15.20 9.06 5.44
N ALA A 54 14.78 7.96 4.80
CA ALA A 54 14.99 7.75 3.37
C ALA A 54 14.26 8.81 2.53
N TRP A 55 13.03 9.16 2.92
CA TRP A 55 12.25 10.17 2.23
C TRP A 55 12.91 11.54 2.27
N PHE A 56 13.22 12.06 3.46
CA PHE A 56 13.73 13.43 3.61
C PHE A 56 15.22 13.57 3.25
N LEU A 57 16.03 12.53 3.40
CA LEU A 57 17.48 12.60 3.15
C LEU A 57 17.85 12.30 1.69
N ILE A 58 17.10 11.42 1.01
CA ILE A 58 17.49 10.89 -0.31
C ILE A 58 16.42 11.17 -1.36
N VAL A 59 15.18 10.70 -1.12
CA VAL A 59 14.13 10.71 -2.17
C VAL A 59 13.69 12.13 -2.50
N MET A 60 13.26 12.90 -1.52
CA MET A 60 12.78 14.26 -1.71
C MET A 60 13.83 15.20 -2.35
N PRO A 61 15.08 15.30 -1.86
CA PRO A 61 16.09 16.13 -2.52
C PRO A 61 16.45 15.63 -3.93
N GLY A 62 16.48 14.31 -4.15
CA GLY A 62 16.74 13.72 -5.46
C GLY A 62 15.63 14.06 -6.47
N LEU A 63 14.36 13.92 -6.08
CA LEU A 63 13.20 14.27 -6.90
C LEU A 63 13.17 15.77 -7.22
N MET A 64 13.40 16.63 -6.22
CA MET A 64 13.47 18.08 -6.44
C MET A 64 14.56 18.44 -7.45
N LEU A 65 15.77 17.87 -7.31
CA LEU A 65 16.85 18.13 -8.26
C LEU A 65 16.49 17.64 -9.68
N ASN A 66 15.85 16.48 -9.79
CA ASN A 66 15.43 15.95 -11.08
C ASN A 66 14.37 16.84 -11.77
N TYR A 67 13.33 17.27 -11.05
CA TYR A 67 12.32 18.18 -11.59
C TYR A 67 12.88 19.56 -11.94
N PHE A 68 13.80 20.10 -11.13
CA PHE A 68 14.48 21.34 -11.48
C PHE A 68 15.37 21.21 -12.72
N GLY A 69 16.03 20.06 -12.89
CA GLY A 69 16.79 19.76 -14.11
C GLY A 69 15.89 19.72 -15.36
N GLN A 70 14.76 19.00 -15.28
CA GLN A 70 13.78 18.96 -16.38
C GLN A 70 13.20 20.35 -16.69
N GLY A 71 12.88 21.15 -15.66
CA GLY A 71 12.40 22.52 -15.83
C GLY A 71 13.44 23.43 -16.50
N ALA A 72 14.72 23.31 -16.14
CA ALA A 72 15.80 24.07 -16.77
C ALA A 72 16.01 23.68 -18.25
N LEU A 73 15.87 22.39 -18.56
CA LEU A 73 15.92 21.89 -19.94
C LEU A 73 14.80 22.50 -20.79
N LEU A 74 13.55 22.46 -20.31
CA LEU A 74 12.40 22.98 -21.04
C LEU A 74 12.43 24.50 -21.27
N LEU A 75 13.10 25.25 -20.40
CA LEU A 75 13.33 26.69 -20.61
C LEU A 75 14.32 26.98 -21.74
N THR A 76 15.21 26.04 -22.05
CA THR A 76 16.25 26.20 -23.08
C THR A 76 15.84 25.57 -24.40
N ASP A 77 15.20 24.40 -24.34
CA ASP A 77 14.69 23.65 -25.49
C ASP A 77 13.26 23.16 -25.22
N PRO A 78 12.25 23.91 -25.69
CA PRO A 78 10.84 23.50 -25.58
C PRO A 78 10.53 22.21 -26.36
N GLY A 79 11.36 21.83 -27.35
CA GLY A 79 11.20 20.60 -28.13
C GLY A 79 11.42 19.33 -27.32
N ALA A 80 12.12 19.41 -26.19
CA ALA A 80 12.38 18.29 -25.28
C ALA A 80 11.16 17.87 -24.44
N ALA A 81 9.98 18.48 -24.66
CA ALA A 81 8.76 18.23 -23.89
C ALA A 81 8.19 16.81 -24.02
N GLU A 82 8.51 16.07 -25.09
CA GLU A 82 8.02 14.69 -25.26
C GLU A 82 8.62 13.74 -24.22
N ASN A 83 9.92 13.84 -23.93
CA ASN A 83 10.61 12.97 -22.98
C ASN A 83 11.71 13.72 -22.18
N PRO A 84 11.34 14.69 -21.32
CA PRO A 84 12.30 15.57 -20.65
C PRO A 84 13.32 14.81 -19.80
N PHE A 85 12.89 13.69 -19.19
CA PHE A 85 13.74 12.84 -18.38
C PHE A 85 14.89 12.22 -19.17
N TYR A 86 14.62 11.72 -20.38
CA TYR A 86 15.63 11.05 -21.20
C TYR A 86 16.57 12.02 -21.92
N HIS A 87 16.07 13.19 -22.30
CA HIS A 87 16.86 14.26 -22.90
C HIS A 87 17.78 14.98 -21.91
N LEU A 88 17.53 14.87 -20.60
CA LEU A 88 18.41 15.44 -19.57
C LEU A 88 19.75 14.67 -19.45
N ALA A 89 19.77 13.40 -19.85
CA ALA A 89 20.98 12.59 -19.79
C ALA A 89 21.84 12.77 -21.04
N PRO A 90 23.18 12.76 -20.90
CA PRO A 90 24.08 12.75 -22.05
C PRO A 90 23.90 11.46 -22.87
N ASP A 91 24.18 11.52 -24.18
CA ASP A 91 23.88 10.42 -25.12
C ASP A 91 24.45 9.05 -24.70
N TRP A 92 25.64 9.04 -24.08
CA TRP A 92 26.27 7.81 -23.60
C TRP A 92 25.53 7.16 -22.41
N ALA A 93 24.81 7.97 -21.61
CA ALA A 93 24.11 7.53 -20.40
C ALA A 93 22.64 7.15 -20.69
N HIS A 94 22.16 7.33 -21.93
CA HIS A 94 20.77 7.06 -22.29
C HIS A 94 20.36 5.61 -22.05
N TYR A 95 21.08 4.64 -22.62
CA TYR A 95 20.79 3.20 -22.42
C TYR A 95 20.97 2.73 -20.97
N PRO A 96 22.06 3.10 -20.25
CA PRO A 96 22.16 2.83 -18.81
C PRO A 96 20.99 3.37 -17.99
N MET A 97 20.49 4.56 -18.32
CA MET A 97 19.37 5.17 -17.61
C MET A 97 18.05 4.45 -17.88
N VAL A 98 17.80 4.00 -19.11
CA VAL A 98 16.66 3.13 -19.43
C VAL A 98 16.72 1.86 -18.58
N ALA A 99 17.86 1.18 -18.53
CA ALA A 99 18.02 -0.02 -17.72
C ALA A 99 17.76 0.24 -16.22
N LEU A 100 18.26 1.37 -15.70
CA LEU A 100 18.03 1.78 -14.31
C LEU A 100 16.54 2.07 -14.05
N ALA A 101 15.88 2.79 -14.96
CA ALA A 101 14.45 3.07 -14.87
C ALA A 101 13.62 1.78 -14.89
N THR A 102 13.96 0.82 -15.75
CA THR A 102 13.31 -0.50 -15.77
C THR A 102 13.52 -1.28 -14.47
N MET A 103 14.73 -1.24 -13.89
CA MET A 103 14.95 -1.86 -12.58
C MET A 103 14.12 -1.18 -11.48
N ALA A 104 14.02 0.14 -11.51
CA ALA A 104 13.22 0.89 -10.55
C ALA A 104 11.73 0.57 -10.66
N THR A 105 11.17 0.47 -11.88
CA THR A 105 9.76 0.10 -12.09
C THR A 105 9.46 -1.33 -11.63
N VAL A 106 10.39 -2.27 -11.84
CA VAL A 106 10.28 -3.64 -11.32
C VAL A 106 10.25 -3.64 -9.79
N ILE A 107 11.16 -2.89 -9.15
CA ILE A 107 11.21 -2.78 -7.69
C ILE A 107 9.91 -2.16 -7.15
N ALA A 108 9.46 -1.05 -7.73
CA ALA A 108 8.21 -0.38 -7.35
C ALA A 108 7.01 -1.34 -7.44
N SER A 109 6.92 -2.13 -8.52
CA SER A 109 5.86 -3.13 -8.69
C SER A 109 5.87 -4.19 -7.58
N GLN A 110 7.06 -4.66 -7.17
CA GLN A 110 7.19 -5.65 -6.09
C GLN A 110 6.74 -5.10 -4.74
N VAL A 111 7.06 -3.84 -4.47
CA VAL A 111 6.68 -3.14 -3.24
C VAL A 111 5.16 -3.06 -3.14
N VAL A 112 4.46 -2.61 -4.19
CA VAL A 112 2.98 -2.52 -4.23
C VAL A 112 2.31 -3.89 -4.07
N ILE A 113 2.83 -4.94 -4.73
CA ILE A 113 2.27 -6.30 -4.60
C ILE A 113 2.38 -6.79 -3.15
N THR A 114 3.53 -6.58 -2.53
CA THR A 114 3.77 -7.00 -1.14
C THR A 114 2.92 -6.18 -0.15
N GLY A 115 2.82 -4.87 -0.35
CA GLY A 115 1.93 -3.99 0.44
C GLY A 115 0.47 -4.43 0.35
N SER A 116 0.01 -4.84 -0.84
CA SER A 116 -1.35 -5.35 -1.07
C SER A 116 -1.64 -6.63 -0.28
N PHE A 117 -0.67 -7.53 -0.11
CA PHE A 117 -0.82 -8.72 0.75
C PHE A 117 -1.00 -8.35 2.22
N SER A 118 -0.25 -7.36 2.69
CA SER A 118 -0.35 -6.85 4.06
C SER A 118 -1.70 -6.20 4.33
N LEU A 119 -2.17 -5.32 3.45
CA LEU A 119 -3.49 -4.70 3.54
C LEU A 119 -4.62 -5.74 3.49
N THR A 120 -4.49 -6.76 2.63
CA THR A 120 -5.45 -7.88 2.57
C THR A 120 -5.49 -8.64 3.89
N GLN A 121 -4.34 -8.91 4.51
CA GLN A 121 -4.30 -9.60 5.80
C GLN A 121 -4.97 -8.77 6.90
N GLN A 122 -4.71 -7.45 6.94
CA GLN A 122 -5.35 -6.53 7.88
C GLN A 122 -6.87 -6.51 7.66
N ALA A 123 -7.34 -6.48 6.41
CA ALA A 123 -8.76 -6.56 6.08
C ALA A 123 -9.42 -7.88 6.55
N ILE A 124 -8.72 -9.01 6.44
CA ILE A 124 -9.19 -10.31 6.98
C ILE A 124 -9.29 -10.27 8.51
N GLN A 125 -8.32 -9.64 9.20
CA GLN A 125 -8.34 -9.49 10.66
C GLN A 125 -9.49 -8.59 11.14
N LEU A 126 -9.83 -7.56 10.36
CA LEU A 126 -11.01 -6.71 10.60
C LEU A 126 -12.35 -7.37 10.23
N GLY A 127 -12.32 -8.60 9.69
CA GLY A 127 -13.50 -9.34 9.27
C GLY A 127 -14.18 -8.79 8.00
N LEU A 128 -13.48 -7.97 7.21
CA LEU A 128 -13.98 -7.39 5.96
C LEU A 128 -13.92 -8.38 4.79
N LEU A 129 -12.99 -9.34 4.83
CA LEU A 129 -12.79 -10.34 3.78
C LEU A 129 -12.93 -11.78 4.32
N PRO A 130 -13.28 -12.75 3.46
CA PRO A 130 -13.19 -14.16 3.79
C PRO A 130 -11.76 -14.56 4.14
N ARG A 131 -11.62 -15.65 4.90
CA ARG A 131 -10.31 -16.23 5.17
C ARG A 131 -9.72 -16.78 3.86
N LEU A 132 -8.89 -15.98 3.22
CA LEU A 132 -8.11 -16.40 2.06
C LEU A 132 -6.94 -17.28 2.51
N ARG A 133 -6.47 -18.16 1.63
CA ARG A 133 -5.28 -18.98 1.89
C ARG A 133 -4.06 -18.06 1.98
N VAL A 134 -3.54 -17.88 3.18
CA VAL A 134 -2.29 -17.18 3.45
C VAL A 134 -1.17 -18.21 3.55
N VAL A 135 -0.18 -18.11 2.68
CA VAL A 135 1.03 -18.94 2.74
C VAL A 135 2.13 -18.12 3.39
N HIS A 136 2.57 -18.54 4.56
CA HIS A 136 3.75 -17.96 5.21
C HIS A 136 5.00 -18.52 4.54
N THR A 137 5.77 -17.66 3.87
CA THR A 137 6.95 -18.08 3.10
C THR A 137 8.16 -18.35 3.98
N SER A 138 8.18 -17.83 5.21
CA SER A 138 9.23 -18.07 6.21
C SER A 138 8.63 -18.36 7.57
N SER A 139 9.21 -19.32 8.30
CA SER A 139 8.83 -19.68 9.66
C SER A 139 9.33 -18.68 10.72
N GLN A 140 10.30 -17.82 10.36
CA GLN A 140 10.96 -16.92 11.31
C GLN A 140 10.49 -15.46 11.22
N GLU A 141 9.90 -15.03 10.10
CA GLU A 141 9.49 -13.64 9.87
C GLU A 141 7.99 -13.54 9.58
N ARG A 142 7.24 -12.97 10.52
CA ARG A 142 5.78 -12.77 10.40
C ARG A 142 5.39 -11.87 9.21
N GLY A 143 6.32 -11.07 8.69
CA GLY A 143 6.08 -10.13 7.58
C GLY A 143 6.12 -10.75 6.18
N GLN A 144 6.50 -12.03 6.01
CA GLN A 144 6.57 -12.66 4.68
C GLN A 144 5.30 -13.45 4.36
N ILE A 145 4.31 -12.72 3.85
CA ILE A 145 2.95 -13.20 3.58
C ILE A 145 2.73 -13.27 2.07
N TYR A 146 2.35 -14.45 1.56
CA TYR A 146 1.93 -14.63 0.18
C TYR A 146 0.44 -14.98 0.13
N VAL A 147 -0.33 -14.21 -0.64
CA VAL A 147 -1.77 -14.43 -0.86
C VAL A 147 -2.00 -14.72 -2.36
N PRO A 148 -2.09 -16.01 -2.76
CA PRO A 148 -2.14 -16.40 -4.18
C PRO A 148 -3.30 -15.77 -4.94
N PHE A 149 -4.47 -15.66 -4.31
CA PHE A 149 -5.67 -15.07 -4.91
C PHE A 149 -5.44 -13.60 -5.28
N VAL A 150 -4.87 -12.82 -4.37
CA VAL A 150 -4.58 -11.39 -4.60
C VAL A 150 -3.54 -11.23 -5.70
N ASN A 151 -2.51 -12.07 -5.72
CA ASN A 151 -1.48 -12.02 -6.76
C ASN A 151 -2.05 -12.24 -8.18
N TRP A 152 -2.91 -13.26 -8.34
CA TRP A 152 -3.56 -13.52 -9.62
C TRP A 152 -4.60 -12.47 -9.99
N ALA A 153 -5.34 -11.94 -9.01
CA ALA A 153 -6.27 -10.84 -9.23
C ALA A 153 -5.53 -9.57 -9.68
N LEU A 154 -4.43 -9.19 -9.02
CA LEU A 154 -3.57 -8.09 -9.43
C LEU A 154 -3.04 -8.32 -10.85
N ALA A 155 -2.58 -9.54 -11.18
CA ALA A 155 -2.13 -9.88 -12.54
C ALA A 155 -3.20 -9.66 -13.60
N ALA A 156 -4.42 -10.16 -13.36
CA ALA A 156 -5.53 -10.02 -14.29
C ALA A 156 -5.92 -8.54 -14.45
N LEU A 157 -6.00 -7.78 -13.35
CA LEU A 157 -6.36 -6.37 -13.37
C LEU A 157 -5.30 -5.51 -14.08
N THR A 158 -4.01 -5.74 -13.82
CA THR A 158 -2.94 -4.98 -14.47
C THR A 158 -2.83 -5.31 -15.95
N LEU A 159 -2.92 -6.60 -16.34
CA LEU A 159 -2.92 -6.99 -17.75
C LEU A 159 -4.15 -6.42 -18.48
N GLY A 160 -5.32 -6.49 -17.85
CA GLY A 160 -6.54 -5.89 -18.38
C GLY A 160 -6.42 -4.38 -18.56
N ALA A 161 -5.80 -3.68 -17.60
CA ALA A 161 -5.56 -2.24 -17.68
C ALA A 161 -4.59 -1.88 -18.82
N VAL A 162 -3.48 -2.62 -18.97
CA VAL A 162 -2.51 -2.39 -20.05
C VAL A 162 -3.16 -2.61 -21.42
N ILE A 163 -3.90 -3.71 -21.59
CA ILE A 163 -4.60 -4.01 -22.86
C ILE A 163 -5.72 -2.98 -23.13
N GLY A 164 -6.45 -2.56 -22.11
CA GLY A 164 -7.58 -1.64 -22.25
C GLY A 164 -7.19 -0.19 -22.55
N PHE A 165 -6.13 0.32 -21.89
CA PHE A 165 -5.71 1.72 -22.06
C PHE A 165 -4.67 1.90 -23.18
N GLY A 166 -3.81 0.91 -23.42
CA GLY A 166 -2.80 0.88 -24.48
C GLY A 166 -1.62 1.85 -24.28
N THR A 167 -1.86 3.08 -23.83
CA THR A 167 -0.81 4.11 -23.65
C THR A 167 -0.65 4.52 -22.18
N ALA A 168 0.60 4.80 -21.79
CA ALA A 168 0.95 5.21 -20.43
C ALA A 168 0.24 6.53 -20.02
N SER A 169 0.11 7.50 -20.93
CA SER A 169 -0.53 8.80 -20.64
C SER A 169 -2.00 8.67 -20.28
N ARG A 170 -2.74 7.76 -20.94
CA ARG A 170 -4.15 7.50 -20.63
C ARG A 170 -4.31 6.77 -19.29
N LEU A 171 -3.43 5.81 -19.02
CA LEU A 171 -3.40 5.10 -17.74
C LEU A 171 -3.07 6.06 -16.57
N ALA A 172 -2.14 6.98 -16.81
CA ALA A 172 -1.68 7.96 -15.84
C ALA A 172 -2.82 8.91 -15.41
N GLY A 173 -3.57 9.44 -16.37
CA GLY A 173 -4.75 10.26 -16.09
C GLY A 173 -5.85 9.50 -15.34
N ALA A 174 -6.02 8.19 -15.63
CA ALA A 174 -7.06 7.37 -15.03
C ALA A 174 -6.84 7.09 -13.53
N TYR A 175 -5.61 6.78 -13.10
CA TYR A 175 -5.37 6.43 -11.69
C TYR A 175 -5.36 7.66 -10.76
N GLY A 176 -5.00 8.83 -11.26
CA GLY A 176 -4.86 10.05 -10.44
C GLY A 176 -6.13 10.42 -9.67
N LEU A 177 -7.30 10.22 -10.28
CA LEU A 177 -8.58 10.47 -9.61
C LEU A 177 -8.81 9.58 -8.38
N ALA A 178 -8.49 8.29 -8.47
CA ALA A 178 -8.68 7.38 -7.34
C ALA A 178 -7.74 7.71 -6.18
N VAL A 179 -6.49 8.07 -6.47
CA VAL A 179 -5.53 8.49 -5.45
C VAL A 179 -5.94 9.82 -4.83
N ALA A 180 -6.46 10.78 -5.60
CA ALA A 180 -6.97 12.04 -5.05
C ALA A 180 -8.13 11.80 -4.04
N ILE A 181 -9.04 10.87 -4.35
CA ILE A 181 -10.10 10.48 -3.42
C ILE A 181 -9.53 9.80 -2.17
N ASP A 182 -8.54 8.91 -2.32
CA ASP A 182 -7.87 8.27 -1.19
C ASP A 182 -7.19 9.30 -0.26
N MET A 183 -6.53 10.32 -0.81
CA MET A 183 -5.92 11.40 -0.03
C MET A 183 -6.99 12.20 0.75
N VAL A 184 -8.12 12.55 0.13
CA VAL A 184 -9.23 13.20 0.84
C VAL A 184 -9.75 12.33 1.99
N ILE A 185 -9.96 11.03 1.75
CA ILE A 185 -10.46 10.10 2.77
C ILE A 185 -9.45 9.98 3.91
N THR A 186 -8.16 9.85 3.61
CA THR A 186 -7.11 9.72 4.62
C THR A 186 -6.93 11.00 5.44
N THR A 187 -7.04 12.19 4.84
CA THR A 187 -7.01 13.47 5.57
C THR A 187 -8.22 13.64 6.50
N VAL A 188 -9.42 13.22 6.06
CA VAL A 188 -10.62 13.19 6.92
C VAL A 188 -10.45 12.18 8.06
N LEU A 189 -9.92 10.99 7.77
CA LEU A 189 -9.68 9.96 8.78
C LEU A 189 -8.62 10.41 9.80
N ALA A 190 -7.54 11.05 9.34
CA ALA A 190 -6.52 11.63 10.20
C ALA A 190 -7.08 12.70 11.13
N THR A 191 -8.01 13.53 10.63
CA THR A 191 -8.76 14.50 11.44
C THR A 191 -9.57 13.82 12.53
N TYR A 192 -10.34 12.79 12.17
CA TYR A 192 -11.14 12.04 13.14
C TYR A 192 -10.28 11.38 14.22
N VAL A 193 -9.18 10.71 13.82
CA VAL A 193 -8.27 10.03 14.75
C VAL A 193 -7.57 11.03 15.68
N ALA A 194 -7.10 12.16 15.16
CA ALA A 194 -6.42 13.18 15.97
C ALA A 194 -7.35 13.79 17.04
N LEU A 195 -8.62 14.03 16.69
CA LEU A 195 -9.64 14.47 17.65
C LEU A 195 -9.92 13.40 18.71
N HIS A 196 -9.99 12.12 18.31
CA HIS A 196 -10.21 11.01 19.23
C HIS A 196 -9.02 10.79 20.19
N TRP A 197 -7.79 11.10 19.76
CA TRP A 197 -6.59 11.08 20.60
C TRP A 197 -6.41 12.34 21.45
N GLY A 198 -7.45 13.18 21.58
CA GLY A 198 -7.46 14.32 22.50
C GLY A 198 -6.56 15.49 22.08
N HIS A 199 -6.19 15.59 20.81
CA HIS A 199 -5.42 16.74 20.32
C HIS A 199 -6.30 17.99 20.28
N LYS A 200 -5.69 19.18 20.45
CA LYS A 200 -6.44 20.46 20.48
C LYS A 200 -7.19 20.65 19.15
N PRO A 201 -8.54 20.81 19.16
CA PRO A 201 -9.33 20.83 17.93
C PRO A 201 -8.94 21.97 16.99
N VAL A 202 -8.56 23.13 17.55
CA VAL A 202 -8.07 24.28 16.76
C VAL A 202 -6.85 23.91 15.92
N LEU A 203 -5.88 23.20 16.51
CA LEU A 203 -4.65 22.80 15.81
C LEU A 203 -4.94 21.73 14.75
N VAL A 204 -5.85 20.79 15.07
CA VAL A 204 -6.27 19.74 14.13
C VAL A 204 -6.97 20.33 12.92
N TYR A 205 -7.95 21.22 13.12
CA TYR A 205 -8.66 21.85 12.00
C TYR A 205 -7.77 22.80 11.20
N LEU A 206 -6.84 23.51 11.84
CA LEU A 206 -5.92 24.39 11.13
C LEU A 206 -4.97 23.60 10.23
N LEU A 207 -4.32 22.56 10.76
CA LEU A 207 -3.40 21.72 9.99
C LEU A 207 -4.15 20.86 8.97
N ASN A 208 -5.03 19.96 9.42
CA ASN A 208 -5.69 19.02 8.52
C ASN A 208 -6.72 19.69 7.62
N GLY A 209 -7.35 20.80 8.07
CA GLY A 209 -8.26 21.56 7.21
C GLY A 209 -7.52 22.27 6.07
N SER A 210 -6.30 22.76 6.32
CA SER A 210 -5.46 23.31 5.24
C SER A 210 -5.01 22.24 4.25
N LEU A 211 -4.64 21.04 4.72
CA LEU A 211 -4.35 19.90 3.84
C LEU A 211 -5.59 19.47 3.05
N LEU A 212 -6.74 19.38 3.71
CA LEU A 212 -7.99 18.99 3.06
C LEU A 212 -8.37 19.96 1.93
N LEU A 213 -8.13 21.25 2.12
CA LEU A 213 -8.37 22.24 1.07
C LEU A 213 -7.49 21.97 -0.16
N VAL A 214 -6.21 21.65 0.04
CA VAL A 214 -5.29 21.28 -1.04
C VAL A 214 -5.75 19.99 -1.72
N ASP A 215 -6.13 18.97 -0.96
CA ASP A 215 -6.64 17.70 -1.49
C ASP A 215 -7.92 17.90 -2.31
N LEU A 216 -8.82 18.78 -1.87
CA LEU A 216 -10.05 19.10 -2.60
C LEU A 216 -9.77 19.84 -3.91
N VAL A 217 -8.76 20.73 -3.95
CA VAL A 217 -8.33 21.38 -5.20
C VAL A 217 -7.76 20.34 -6.17
N PHE A 218 -6.93 19.42 -5.69
CA PHE A 218 -6.41 18.33 -6.53
C PHE A 218 -7.50 17.37 -6.99
N LEU A 219 -8.48 17.06 -6.13
CA LEU A 219 -9.63 16.25 -6.50
C LEU A 219 -10.47 16.94 -7.58
N ALA A 220 -10.73 18.25 -7.43
CA ALA A 220 -11.44 19.03 -8.44
C ALA A 220 -10.71 19.02 -9.78
N ALA A 221 -9.38 19.21 -9.77
CA ALA A 221 -8.55 19.12 -10.96
C ALA A 221 -8.62 17.74 -11.63
N ASN A 222 -8.50 16.64 -10.87
CA ASN A 222 -8.53 15.28 -11.40
C ASN A 222 -9.93 14.82 -11.83
N THR A 223 -11.00 15.43 -11.33
CA THR A 223 -12.39 15.10 -11.71
C THR A 223 -12.64 15.37 -13.20
N THR A 224 -11.93 16.33 -13.81
CA THR A 224 -12.02 16.60 -15.25
C THR A 224 -11.62 15.38 -16.11
N LYS A 225 -10.75 14.50 -15.58
CA LYS A 225 -10.28 13.28 -16.25
C LYS A 225 -11.14 12.04 -15.97
N LEU A 226 -12.29 12.20 -15.29
CA LEU A 226 -13.18 11.08 -14.96
C LEU A 226 -13.63 10.30 -16.21
N PHE A 227 -14.03 11.03 -17.26
CA PHE A 227 -14.48 10.43 -18.53
C PHE A 227 -13.33 9.93 -19.42
N GLU A 228 -12.10 10.38 -19.17
CA GLU A 228 -10.90 9.99 -19.92
C GLU A 228 -10.25 8.69 -19.39
N GLY A 229 -10.83 8.08 -18.35
CA GLY A 229 -10.36 6.82 -17.78
C GLY A 229 -10.49 6.71 -16.27
N GLY A 230 -10.71 7.83 -15.57
CA GLY A 230 -10.83 7.86 -14.10
C GLY A 230 -11.93 6.96 -13.53
N TRP A 231 -12.95 6.62 -14.32
CA TRP A 231 -14.00 5.70 -13.93
C TRP A 231 -13.51 4.26 -13.66
N PHE A 232 -12.41 3.82 -14.29
CA PHE A 232 -11.97 2.43 -14.23
C PHE A 232 -11.49 2.01 -12.82
N PRO A 233 -10.55 2.73 -12.18
CA PRO A 233 -10.16 2.43 -10.80
C PRO A 233 -11.33 2.58 -9.80
N LEU A 234 -12.24 3.54 -10.04
CA LEU A 234 -13.42 3.74 -9.21
C LEU A 234 -14.38 2.54 -9.29
N LEU A 235 -14.56 1.97 -10.48
CA LEU A 235 -15.35 0.76 -10.66
C LEU A 235 -14.75 -0.41 -9.89
N ILE A 236 -13.43 -0.61 -9.97
CA ILE A 236 -12.72 -1.65 -9.21
C ILE A 236 -12.91 -1.44 -7.70
N ALA A 237 -12.73 -0.20 -7.23
CA ALA A 237 -12.94 0.16 -5.82
C ALA A 237 -14.38 -0.11 -5.37
N LEU A 238 -15.38 0.23 -6.21
CA LEU A 238 -16.79 0.01 -5.91
C LEU A 238 -17.14 -1.48 -5.85
N VAL A 239 -16.65 -2.28 -6.79
CA VAL A 239 -16.82 -3.75 -6.77
C VAL A 239 -16.16 -4.36 -5.53
N GLY A 240 -14.94 -3.94 -5.19
CA GLY A 240 -14.23 -4.39 -3.99
C GLY A 240 -14.98 -4.01 -2.71
N ALA A 241 -15.44 -2.76 -2.60
CA ALA A 241 -16.23 -2.28 -1.47
C ALA A 241 -17.55 -3.05 -1.35
N PHE A 242 -18.25 -3.28 -2.46
CA PHE A 242 -19.47 -4.08 -2.49
C PHE A 242 -19.24 -5.50 -1.95
N MET A 243 -18.16 -6.16 -2.38
CA MET A 243 -17.78 -7.49 -1.87
C MET A 243 -17.49 -7.46 -0.36
N MET A 244 -16.70 -6.48 0.12
CA MET A 244 -16.36 -6.35 1.53
C MET A 244 -17.59 -6.06 2.41
N LEU A 245 -18.47 -5.16 1.99
CA LEU A 245 -19.69 -4.82 2.71
C LEU A 245 -20.66 -6.01 2.77
N THR A 246 -20.81 -6.72 1.64
CA THR A 246 -21.62 -7.94 1.56
C THR A 246 -21.08 -9.01 2.51
N TRP A 247 -19.77 -9.24 2.52
CA TRP A 247 -19.13 -10.21 3.41
C TRP A 247 -19.29 -9.83 4.88
N ARG A 248 -19.03 -8.56 5.22
CA ARG A 248 -19.19 -8.03 6.59
C ARG A 248 -20.63 -8.23 7.08
N ARG A 249 -21.63 -7.93 6.24
CA ARG A 249 -23.04 -8.15 6.57
C ARG A 249 -23.34 -9.64 6.77
N GLY A 250 -22.83 -10.51 5.90
CA GLY A 250 -22.95 -11.96 6.05
C GLY A 250 -22.36 -12.47 7.37
N GLN A 251 -21.16 -12.02 7.73
CA GLN A 251 -20.52 -12.37 9.01
C GLN A 251 -21.35 -11.88 10.21
N GLN A 252 -21.89 -10.66 10.17
CA GLN A 252 -22.76 -10.16 11.23
C GLN A 252 -24.03 -10.98 11.40
N LEU A 253 -24.65 -11.43 10.30
CA LEU A 253 -25.83 -12.29 10.35
C LEU A 253 -25.50 -13.67 10.92
N VAL A 254 -24.40 -14.28 10.51
CA VAL A 254 -23.94 -15.57 11.05
C VAL A 254 -23.60 -15.45 12.54
N GLN A 255 -22.96 -14.35 12.96
CA GLN A 255 -22.67 -14.14 14.38
C GLN A 255 -23.94 -13.96 15.21
N LYS A 256 -24.93 -13.20 14.71
CA LYS A 256 -26.24 -13.06 15.36
C LYS A 256 -26.99 -14.40 15.45
N ALA A 257 -26.96 -15.21 14.39
CA ALA A 257 -27.54 -16.55 14.43
C ALA A 257 -26.82 -17.48 15.43
N ARG A 258 -25.48 -17.39 15.49
CA ARG A 258 -24.66 -18.16 16.45
C ARG A 258 -24.86 -17.73 17.89
N THR A 259 -25.16 -16.47 18.18
CA THR A 259 -25.45 -16.04 19.56
C THR A 259 -26.69 -16.69 20.13
N HIS A 260 -27.69 -17.06 19.30
CA HIS A 260 -28.85 -17.82 19.75
C HIS A 260 -28.56 -19.31 19.99
N LEU A 261 -27.51 -19.85 19.38
CA LEU A 261 -27.06 -21.24 19.53
C LEU A 261 -25.95 -21.41 20.57
N ARG A 262 -25.34 -20.31 21.03
CA ARG A 262 -24.32 -20.31 22.08
C ARG A 262 -25.01 -20.23 23.43
N MET A 263 -24.89 -21.30 24.19
CA MET A 263 -25.25 -21.32 25.61
C MET A 263 -24.53 -20.18 26.34
N ALA A 264 -25.22 -19.47 27.24
CA ALA A 264 -24.61 -18.35 27.93
C ALA A 264 -23.38 -18.85 28.72
N PRO A 265 -22.25 -18.12 28.75
CA PRO A 265 -21.06 -18.56 29.48
C PRO A 265 -21.36 -18.90 30.95
N LYS A 266 -22.33 -18.22 31.56
CA LYS A 266 -22.80 -18.51 32.92
C LYS A 266 -23.55 -19.83 33.02
N GLU A 267 -24.48 -20.12 32.11
CA GLU A 267 -25.16 -21.43 32.06
C GLU A 267 -24.19 -22.58 31.77
N PHE A 268 -23.18 -22.33 30.93
CA PHE A 268 -22.12 -23.31 30.68
C PHE A 268 -21.26 -23.57 31.93
N LEU A 269 -20.93 -22.53 32.70
CA LEU A 269 -20.21 -22.64 33.98
C LEU A 269 -21.06 -23.33 35.06
N GLU A 270 -22.34 -22.97 35.18
CA GLU A 270 -23.28 -23.64 36.10
C GLU A 270 -23.49 -25.11 35.74
N GLN A 271 -23.55 -25.46 34.45
CA GLN A 271 -23.62 -26.87 34.02
C GLN A 271 -22.34 -27.66 34.31
N LEU A 272 -21.18 -27.01 34.26
CA LEU A 272 -19.90 -27.61 34.65
C LEU A 272 -19.81 -27.83 36.16
N GLU A 273 -20.33 -26.89 36.96
CA GLU A 273 -20.41 -27.02 38.43
C GLU A 273 -21.46 -28.05 38.87
N ALA A 274 -22.62 -28.10 38.19
CA ALA A 274 -23.70 -29.03 38.51
C ALA A 274 -23.42 -30.48 38.09
N ASN A 275 -22.52 -30.71 37.12
CA ASN A 275 -22.20 -32.06 36.65
C ASN A 275 -20.69 -32.27 36.42
N PRO A 276 -19.88 -32.43 37.48
CA PRO A 276 -18.42 -32.51 37.41
C PRO A 276 -17.88 -33.73 36.63
N ARG A 277 -18.72 -34.73 36.33
CA ARG A 277 -18.33 -35.92 35.54
C ARG A 277 -18.18 -35.62 34.05
N SER A 278 -18.85 -34.60 33.51
CA SER A 278 -18.68 -34.15 32.11
C SER A 278 -17.41 -33.32 31.93
N ALA A 279 -17.01 -32.57 32.96
CA ALA A 279 -15.76 -31.81 33.00
C ALA A 279 -14.52 -32.70 32.91
N PHE A 280 -14.53 -33.86 33.58
CA PHE A 280 -13.42 -34.82 33.54
C PHE A 280 -13.23 -35.49 32.16
N ARG A 281 -14.34 -35.71 31.43
CA ARG A 281 -14.29 -36.26 30.07
C ARG A 281 -13.87 -35.19 29.05
N ALA A 282 -14.27 -33.93 29.24
CA ALA A 282 -13.83 -32.80 28.41
C ALA A 282 -12.35 -32.45 28.65
N SER A 283 -11.87 -32.47 29.89
CA SER A 283 -10.44 -32.26 30.21
C SER A 283 -9.55 -33.38 29.68
N GLN A 284 -10.03 -34.62 29.63
CA GLN A 284 -9.31 -35.74 29.02
C GLN A 284 -9.20 -35.65 27.49
N TRP A 285 -10.12 -34.94 26.83
CA TRP A 285 -10.02 -34.60 25.40
C TRP A 285 -9.15 -33.36 25.12
N LEU A 286 -9.17 -32.37 26.01
CA LEU A 286 -8.34 -31.15 25.92
C LEU A 286 -6.87 -31.39 26.29
N CYS A 287 -6.60 -32.30 27.24
CA CYS A 287 -5.25 -32.71 27.65
C CYS A 287 -4.77 -33.98 26.95
N ARG A 288 -5.42 -34.43 25.87
CA ARG A 288 -4.90 -35.55 25.08
C ARG A 288 -3.76 -35.02 24.22
N PRO A 289 -2.49 -35.37 24.47
CA PRO A 289 -1.43 -35.00 23.55
C PRO A 289 -1.76 -35.58 22.17
N PRO A 290 -1.49 -34.85 21.07
CA PRO A 290 -1.55 -35.44 19.74
C PRO A 290 -0.67 -36.69 19.77
N ARG A 291 -1.18 -37.82 19.28
CA ARG A 291 -0.43 -39.08 19.23
C ARG A 291 0.95 -38.78 18.66
N ALA A 292 1.98 -39.01 19.47
CA ALA A 292 3.36 -38.93 19.07
C ALA A 292 3.58 -39.87 17.87
N ALA A 293 3.77 -39.29 16.69
CA ALA A 293 4.70 -39.86 15.75
C ALA A 293 6.08 -39.31 16.13
N SER A 294 7.00 -40.22 16.41
CA SER A 294 8.45 -40.06 16.62
C SER A 294 8.93 -39.18 17.79
N GLN A 295 9.42 -39.89 18.82
CA GLN A 295 10.55 -39.62 19.73
C GLN A 295 11.30 -38.28 19.58
N GLU A 296 11.37 -37.49 20.68
CA GLU A 296 12.61 -36.99 21.32
C GLU A 296 12.28 -36.32 22.68
N PRO A 297 13.18 -36.35 23.68
CA PRO A 297 12.83 -36.17 25.10
C PRO A 297 12.74 -34.71 25.58
N CYS A 298 11.83 -34.53 26.54
CA CYS A 298 11.47 -33.28 27.20
C CYS A 298 12.50 -32.93 28.31
N CYS A 299 13.17 -31.78 28.20
CA CYS A 299 13.91 -31.20 29.32
C CYS A 299 12.94 -30.60 30.34
N THR A 300 12.94 -31.19 31.54
CA THR A 300 12.36 -30.63 32.75
C THR A 300 13.42 -29.79 33.46
N THR A 301 13.18 -28.50 33.67
CA THR A 301 13.70 -27.77 34.84
C THR A 301 12.93 -26.46 35.04
N SER A 302 12.42 -26.34 36.26
CA SER A 302 11.92 -25.15 36.94
C SER A 302 12.96 -24.04 37.04
N SER A 303 12.59 -22.79 36.76
CA SER A 303 12.85 -21.60 37.60
C SER A 303 12.63 -20.30 36.82
N THR A 304 11.80 -19.43 37.41
CA THR A 304 11.87 -17.96 37.46
C THR A 304 13.00 -17.23 36.70
N THR A 305 12.59 -16.13 36.04
CA THR A 305 13.36 -14.93 35.63
C THR A 305 14.29 -15.01 34.39
N GLY A 306 14.10 -14.08 33.45
CA GLY A 306 15.21 -13.41 32.76
C GLY A 306 15.33 -13.57 31.24
N CYS A 307 14.94 -12.50 30.52
CA CYS A 307 15.59 -11.96 29.32
C CYS A 307 16.20 -12.91 28.26
N CYS A 308 15.50 -13.08 27.13
CA CYS A 308 16.15 -13.34 25.84
C CYS A 308 16.65 -12.02 25.24
N THR A 309 17.92 -11.69 25.46
CA THR A 309 18.63 -10.61 24.78
C THR A 309 19.15 -11.09 23.42
N LYS A 310 18.66 -10.43 22.36
CA LYS A 310 19.16 -10.48 20.97
C LYS A 310 20.67 -10.23 20.89
N ARG A 311 21.35 -10.94 20.00
CA ARG A 311 22.61 -10.48 19.40
C ARG A 311 22.51 -10.56 17.88
N TYR A 312 22.39 -9.39 17.25
CA TYR A 312 22.49 -9.19 15.81
C TYR A 312 23.94 -9.42 15.38
N SER A 313 24.15 -10.23 14.34
CA SER A 313 25.37 -10.15 13.54
C SER A 313 24.98 -9.96 12.07
N TRP A 314 25.63 -8.97 11.48
CA TRP A 314 25.44 -8.47 10.14
C TRP A 314 25.78 -9.53 9.10
N CYS A 315 24.90 -9.72 8.12
CA CYS A 315 25.24 -10.40 6.88
C CYS A 315 24.65 -9.60 5.69
N PRO A 316 25.43 -9.24 4.65
CA PRO A 316 25.02 -8.26 3.65
C PRO A 316 23.91 -8.74 2.71
N TRP A 317 22.98 -7.82 2.44
CA TRP A 317 21.76 -7.97 1.62
C TRP A 317 21.94 -8.55 0.21
N TRP A 318 23.13 -8.42 -0.40
CA TRP A 318 23.37 -8.80 -1.81
C TRP A 318 23.39 -10.32 -2.07
N PHE A 319 23.81 -11.13 -1.09
CA PHE A 319 23.89 -12.59 -1.28
C PHE A 319 22.52 -13.28 -1.32
N TRP A 320 21.46 -12.62 -0.83
CA TRP A 320 20.11 -13.17 -0.76
C TRP A 320 19.31 -12.98 -2.06
N MET A 321 19.71 -12.03 -2.91
CA MET A 321 19.02 -11.70 -4.18
C MET A 321 19.19 -12.78 -5.26
N CYS A 322 20.32 -13.50 -5.25
CA CYS A 322 20.66 -14.44 -6.33
C CYS A 322 19.94 -15.80 -6.23
N ARG A 323 19.42 -16.19 -5.06
CA ARG A 323 18.74 -17.49 -4.85
C ARG A 323 17.24 -17.49 -5.17
N ARG A 324 16.64 -16.30 -5.40
CA ARG A 324 15.18 -16.08 -5.44
C ARG A 324 14.54 -16.13 -6.84
N TRP A 325 15.33 -16.35 -7.90
CA TRP A 325 14.90 -16.30 -9.31
C TRP A 325 14.17 -17.55 -9.85
N ARG A 326 13.79 -18.51 -9.00
CA ARG A 326 13.29 -19.84 -9.44
C ARG A 326 11.76 -20.00 -9.39
N THR A 327 10.98 -18.97 -9.75
CA THR A 327 9.53 -19.10 -9.94
C THR A 327 9.10 -18.51 -11.29
N ARG A 328 8.50 -19.37 -12.14
CA ARG A 328 8.08 -19.09 -13.53
C ARG A 328 7.13 -17.90 -13.69
N THR A 329 6.48 -17.43 -12.62
CA THR A 329 5.52 -16.31 -12.65
C THR A 329 6.21 -14.95 -12.84
N VAL A 330 7.49 -14.80 -12.49
CA VAL A 330 8.24 -13.52 -12.59
C VAL A 330 8.44 -13.08 -14.05
N TYR A 331 8.54 -14.03 -14.99
CA TYR A 331 8.74 -13.73 -16.41
C TYR A 331 7.55 -13.03 -17.07
N ILE A 332 6.32 -13.32 -16.64
CA ILE A 332 5.09 -12.72 -17.20
C ILE A 332 5.02 -11.22 -16.87
N TRP A 333 5.47 -10.84 -15.67
CA TRP A 333 5.47 -9.45 -15.21
C TRP A 333 6.65 -8.64 -15.74
N CYS A 334 7.77 -9.30 -16.01
CA CYS A 334 8.90 -8.68 -16.69
C CYS A 334 8.51 -8.29 -18.14
N LEU A 335 7.72 -9.12 -18.83
CA LEU A 335 7.20 -8.80 -20.16
C LEU A 335 6.18 -7.64 -20.15
N SER A 336 5.30 -7.54 -19.16
CA SER A 336 4.34 -6.42 -19.09
C SER A 336 4.99 -5.09 -18.72
N ALA A 337 6.04 -5.10 -17.89
CA ALA A 337 6.84 -3.91 -17.59
C ALA A 337 7.63 -3.42 -18.82
N LEU A 338 8.16 -4.35 -19.64
CA LEU A 338 8.85 -4.04 -20.90
C LEU A 338 7.93 -3.42 -21.96
N VAL A 339 6.66 -3.86 -22.01
CA VAL A 339 5.65 -3.29 -22.93
C VAL A 339 5.13 -1.93 -22.46
N SER A 340 5.18 -1.63 -21.16
CA SER A 340 4.79 -0.31 -20.63
C SER A 340 5.90 0.75 -20.73
N SER A 341 7.14 0.34 -21.01
CA SER A 341 8.31 1.23 -21.17
C SER A 341 8.71 1.47 -22.63
N ALA A 342 7.95 0.95 -23.59
CA ALA A 342 8.09 1.19 -25.03
C ALA A 342 6.88 1.98 -25.54
#